data_AF-A0A7K4SG09-F1
#
_entry.id   AF-A0A7K4SG09-F1
#
_cell.length_a   1.000
_cell.length_b   1.000
_cell.length_c   1.000
_cell.angle_alpha   90.00
_cell.angle_beta   90.00
_cell.angle_gamma   90.00
#
_symmetry.space_group_name_H-M   'P 1'
#
loop_
_entity.id
_entity.type
_entity.pdbx_description
1 polymer ?
#
loop_
_entity_poly.entity_id
_entity_poly.type
_entity_poly.pdbx_seq_one_letter_code
_entity_poly.pdbx_strand_id
1 'polypeptide(L)'
;LQNVRIDPNSMSFSMWRDIPVPFYLSVHFFEVLNPKEVLQGAKPVLNERGPYVYRSGATCCLVTCEPSHHPACQAYGRLLWQDFQVTPLGLFSSQGAAVMMENLPNFVKVILSGALAGLRQEAFMNRTVGEIMWGYDDPLVDTINAIVPGLIPFKGKFGIFIEFNSSHSGLFTVDTGMKNISRVHMVDTWNGLKMVNYWRSNECNMINGTAGEMWPPFMSPTSLEFYSPDACRSMTLVYEQSGKFQGVPTYRFVAPKTLFANGTEYPPNEGFCPCMQSGILNV
;
A
#
# COMPACT_ATOMS: atom_id res chain seq x y z
N LEU A 1 17.21 2.62 -28.57
CA LEU A 1 17.65 2.47 -27.16
C LEU A 1 17.84 3.81 -26.44
N GLN A 2 18.22 4.91 -27.10
CA GLN A 2 18.38 6.20 -26.43
C GLN A 2 17.06 6.77 -25.86
N ASN A 3 15.93 6.55 -26.54
CA ASN A 3 14.63 7.12 -26.15
C ASN A 3 13.96 6.48 -24.91
N VAL A 4 14.54 5.39 -24.38
CA VAL A 4 14.00 4.60 -23.25
C VAL A 4 14.86 4.71 -21.98
N ARG A 5 15.91 5.54 -22.01
CA ARG A 5 16.72 5.85 -20.82
C ARG A 5 16.06 6.95 -20.01
N ILE A 6 16.31 6.99 -18.71
CA ILE A 6 15.95 8.15 -17.88
C ILE A 6 17.05 9.21 -18.08
N ASP A 7 16.96 9.92 -19.20
CA ASP A 7 17.82 11.07 -19.53
C ASP A 7 16.95 12.32 -19.65
N PRO A 8 17.33 13.48 -19.06
CA PRO A 8 16.51 14.69 -19.09
C PRO A 8 16.01 15.14 -20.47
N ASN A 9 16.71 14.78 -21.55
CA ASN A 9 16.34 15.12 -22.93
C ASN A 9 15.52 14.04 -23.63
N SER A 10 15.28 12.90 -22.98
CA SER A 10 14.55 11.77 -23.54
C SER A 10 13.03 11.85 -23.31
N MET A 11 12.27 11.22 -24.19
CA MET A 11 10.82 11.04 -24.02
C MET A 11 10.48 10.19 -22.79
N SER A 12 11.30 9.18 -22.47
CA SER A 12 11.06 8.32 -21.30
C SER A 12 11.15 9.11 -19.99
N PHE A 13 12.03 10.10 -19.92
CA PHE A 13 12.13 10.96 -18.74
C PHE A 13 10.89 11.83 -18.54
N SER A 14 10.34 12.42 -19.61
CA SER A 14 9.12 13.21 -19.49
C SER A 14 7.92 12.35 -19.07
N MET A 15 7.80 11.14 -19.61
CA MET A 15 6.76 10.17 -19.19
C MET A 15 6.96 9.66 -17.76
N TRP A 16 8.19 9.48 -17.32
CA TRP A 16 8.51 9.04 -15.96
C TRP A 16 8.27 10.15 -14.93
N ARG A 17 8.59 11.41 -15.29
CA ARG A 17 8.32 12.59 -14.44
C ARG A 17 6.82 12.90 -14.34
N ASP A 18 6.14 12.93 -15.48
CA ASP A 18 4.73 13.27 -15.59
C ASP A 18 4.00 12.15 -16.34
N ILE A 19 3.45 11.19 -15.59
CA ILE A 19 2.78 10.03 -16.19
C ILE A 19 1.54 10.53 -16.96
N PRO A 20 1.47 10.33 -18.28
CA PRO A 20 0.45 10.96 -19.13
C PRO A 20 -0.93 10.27 -19.06
N VAL A 21 -1.08 9.27 -18.18
CA VAL A 21 -2.32 8.51 -18.00
C VAL A 21 -2.90 8.79 -16.61
N PRO A 22 -4.21 9.07 -16.50
CA PRO A 22 -4.86 9.24 -15.21
C PRO A 22 -4.98 7.88 -14.51
N PHE A 23 -4.76 7.86 -13.19
CA PHE A 23 -5.02 6.71 -12.35
C PHE A 23 -6.40 6.84 -11.72
N TYR A 24 -7.09 5.71 -11.53
CA TYR A 24 -8.38 5.65 -10.87
C TYR A 24 -8.33 4.61 -9.76
N LEU A 25 -8.74 4.98 -8.55
CA LEU A 25 -8.96 4.08 -7.43
C LEU A 25 -10.47 3.88 -7.29
N SER A 26 -10.92 2.65 -7.45
CA SER A 26 -12.32 2.28 -7.21
C SER A 26 -12.40 1.52 -5.89
N VAL A 27 -13.03 2.12 -4.89
CA VAL A 27 -13.16 1.53 -3.55
C VAL A 27 -14.53 0.90 -3.40
N HIS A 28 -14.56 -0.32 -2.87
CA HIS A 28 -15.78 -1.03 -2.49
C HIS A 28 -15.73 -1.32 -1.01
N PHE A 29 -16.79 -0.98 -0.29
CA PHE A 29 -16.91 -1.22 1.15
C PHE A 29 -17.94 -2.29 1.44
N PHE A 30 -17.75 -3.06 2.51
CA PHE A 30 -18.71 -4.07 2.95
C PHE A 30 -19.47 -3.61 4.18
N GLU A 31 -20.78 -3.43 4.03
CA GLU A 31 -21.71 -3.03 5.09
C GLU A 31 -22.09 -4.23 5.94
N VAL A 32 -21.93 -4.15 7.25
CA VAL A 32 -22.38 -5.20 8.17
C VAL A 32 -23.85 -4.98 8.50
N LEU A 33 -24.73 -5.88 8.04
CA LEU A 33 -26.18 -5.76 8.22
C LEU A 33 -26.69 -6.28 9.58
N ASN A 34 -25.91 -7.12 10.26
CA ASN A 34 -26.28 -7.79 11.53
C ASN A 34 -25.22 -7.56 12.64
N PRO A 35 -24.85 -6.31 12.97
CA PRO A 35 -23.75 -6.03 13.89
C PRO A 35 -24.01 -6.58 15.30
N LYS A 36 -25.25 -6.56 15.79
CA LYS A 36 -25.59 -7.04 17.15
C LYS A 36 -25.44 -8.55 17.28
N GLU A 37 -25.84 -9.29 16.25
CA GLU A 37 -25.73 -10.73 16.16
C GLU A 37 -24.25 -11.14 16.03
N VAL A 38 -23.46 -10.38 15.28
CA VAL A 38 -22.01 -10.60 15.15
C VAL A 38 -21.31 -10.45 16.50
N LEU A 39 -21.67 -9.45 17.30
CA LEU A 39 -21.15 -9.30 18.67
C LEU A 39 -21.51 -10.48 19.60
N GLN A 40 -22.56 -11.24 19.26
CA GLN A 40 -22.96 -12.46 19.95
C GLN A 40 -22.34 -13.74 19.36
N GLY A 41 -21.49 -13.61 18.33
CA GLY A 41 -20.79 -14.72 17.68
C GLY A 41 -21.46 -15.25 16.40
N ALA A 42 -22.51 -14.58 15.90
CA ALA A 42 -23.10 -14.94 14.60
C ALA A 42 -22.19 -14.58 13.43
N LYS A 43 -22.39 -15.23 12.28
CA LYS A 43 -21.67 -14.91 11.05
C LYS A 43 -22.09 -13.53 10.52
N PRO A 44 -21.16 -12.66 10.10
CA PRO A 44 -21.51 -11.37 9.51
C PRO A 44 -22.20 -11.54 8.15
N VAL A 45 -23.29 -10.79 7.97
CA VAL A 45 -24.01 -10.62 6.71
C VAL A 45 -23.55 -9.29 6.12
N LEU A 46 -22.91 -9.37 4.96
CA LEU A 46 -22.26 -8.23 4.31
C LEU A 46 -23.05 -7.79 3.08
N ASN A 47 -23.10 -6.48 2.85
CA ASN A 47 -23.61 -5.88 1.62
C ASN A 47 -22.55 -4.97 1.01
N GLU A 48 -22.15 -5.26 -0.23
CA GLU A 48 -21.13 -4.47 -0.94
C GLU A 48 -21.70 -3.12 -1.40
N ARG A 49 -21.00 -2.04 -1.11
CA ARG A 49 -21.31 -0.67 -1.53
C ARG A 49 -20.13 -0.12 -2.34
N GLY A 50 -20.42 0.36 -3.55
CA GLY A 50 -19.42 0.94 -4.44
C GLY A 50 -19.80 0.76 -5.92
N PRO A 51 -18.89 1.12 -6.84
CA PRO A 51 -17.57 1.70 -6.58
C PRO A 51 -17.64 3.19 -6.18
N TYR A 52 -16.82 3.59 -5.20
CA TYR A 52 -16.46 4.97 -4.96
C TYR A 52 -15.16 5.27 -5.71
N VAL A 53 -15.24 6.08 -6.76
CA VAL A 53 -14.14 6.27 -7.71
C VAL A 53 -13.42 7.59 -7.45
N TYR A 54 -12.15 7.48 -7.11
CA TYR A 54 -11.24 8.61 -6.97
C TYR A 54 -10.31 8.67 -8.17
N ARG A 55 -10.18 9.86 -8.77
CA ARG A 55 -9.16 10.11 -9.78
C ARG A 55 -7.88 10.55 -9.07
N SER A 56 -6.77 9.93 -9.42
CA SER A 56 -5.44 10.37 -9.01
C SER A 56 -4.64 10.92 -10.18
N GLY A 57 -4.05 12.08 -9.97
CA GLY A 57 -2.90 12.54 -10.75
C GLY A 57 -1.62 12.09 -10.05
N ALA A 58 -0.79 11.30 -10.74
CA ALA A 58 0.55 10.96 -10.27
C ALA A 58 1.54 11.96 -10.84
N THR A 59 2.24 12.68 -9.97
CA THR A 59 3.38 13.51 -10.36
C THR A 59 4.61 12.95 -9.65
N CYS A 60 5.63 12.58 -10.43
CA CYS A 60 6.92 12.19 -9.88
C CYS A 60 7.73 13.47 -9.66
N CYS A 61 7.93 13.84 -8.41
CA CYS A 61 8.80 14.96 -8.07
C CYS A 61 10.25 14.46 -8.08
N LEU A 62 11.00 14.86 -9.11
CA LEU A 62 12.42 14.57 -9.22
C LEU A 62 13.22 15.45 -8.25
N VAL A 63 14.02 14.82 -7.39
CA VAL A 63 14.83 15.51 -6.39
C VAL A 63 16.22 15.80 -6.93
N THR A 64 16.90 14.78 -7.45
CA THR A 64 18.26 14.87 -8.02
C THR A 64 18.52 13.71 -8.99
N CYS A 65 19.18 14.01 -10.11
CA CYS A 65 19.87 13.02 -10.93
C CYS A 65 21.32 13.44 -10.98
N GLU A 66 22.24 12.62 -10.45
CA GLU A 66 23.65 12.98 -10.34
C GLU A 66 24.46 12.20 -11.38
N PRO A 67 24.78 12.78 -12.55
CA PRO A 67 25.30 12.00 -13.68
C PRO A 67 26.73 11.47 -13.45
N SER A 68 27.48 12.08 -12.53
CA SER A 68 28.94 11.93 -12.46
C SER A 68 29.41 10.85 -11.49
N HIS A 69 28.64 10.48 -10.45
CA HIS A 69 29.08 9.47 -9.47
C HIS A 69 28.15 8.25 -9.39
N HIS A 70 26.82 8.40 -9.51
CA HIS A 70 25.85 7.28 -9.53
C HIS A 70 24.79 7.53 -10.61
N PRO A 71 24.63 6.66 -11.64
CA PRO A 71 23.65 6.85 -12.72
C PRO A 71 22.23 6.49 -12.25
N ALA A 72 21.81 7.06 -11.12
CA ALA A 72 20.54 6.82 -10.50
C ALA A 72 19.81 8.16 -10.29
N CYS A 73 18.49 8.14 -10.44
CA CYS A 73 17.64 9.29 -10.18
C CYS A 73 16.80 9.03 -8.92
N GLN A 74 16.66 10.07 -8.12
CA GLN A 74 15.81 10.04 -6.93
C GLN A 74 14.45 10.65 -7.21
N ALA A 75 13.40 9.91 -6.85
CA ALA A 75 12.03 10.28 -7.09
C ALA A 75 11.12 9.90 -5.92
N TYR A 76 10.08 10.69 -5.73
CA TYR A 76 8.93 10.31 -4.93
C TYR A 76 7.65 10.59 -5.71
N GLY A 77 6.71 9.64 -5.65
CA GLY A 77 5.39 9.78 -6.26
C GLY A 77 4.46 10.56 -5.35
N ARG A 78 3.75 11.56 -5.88
CA ARG A 78 2.65 12.25 -5.20
C ARG A 78 1.33 11.91 -5.88
N LEU A 79 0.36 11.43 -5.10
CA LEU A 79 -1.00 11.16 -5.56
C LEU A 79 -1.95 12.23 -5.01
N LEU A 80 -2.76 12.81 -5.90
CA LEU A 80 -3.78 13.79 -5.55
C LEU A 80 -5.17 13.22 -5.86
N TRP A 81 -5.96 12.99 -4.82
CA TRP A 81 -7.28 12.40 -4.94
C TRP A 81 -8.36 13.49 -4.95
N GLN A 82 -9.31 13.39 -5.89
CA GLN A 82 -10.49 14.27 -5.97
C GLN A 82 -11.76 13.46 -5.68
N ASP A 83 -12.58 13.97 -4.75
CA ASP A 83 -13.74 13.28 -4.15
C ASP A 83 -14.98 13.19 -5.07
N PHE A 84 -15.76 12.12 -4.88
CA PHE A 84 -17.18 12.06 -5.25
C PHE A 84 -18.01 11.30 -4.19
N GLN A 85 -19.03 11.99 -3.67
CA GLN A 85 -20.22 11.58 -2.89
C GLN A 85 -20.13 10.55 -1.74
N VAL A 86 -21.00 10.79 -0.76
CA VAL A 86 -20.92 10.31 0.62
C VAL A 86 -22.03 9.28 0.87
N THR A 87 -21.72 8.13 1.47
CA THR A 87 -22.70 7.20 2.05
C THR A 87 -22.10 6.59 3.33
N PRO A 88 -22.89 6.32 4.38
CA PRO A 88 -22.35 5.75 5.60
C PRO A 88 -22.12 4.23 5.51
N LEU A 89 -20.97 3.74 5.97
CA LEU A 89 -20.63 2.34 6.25
C LEU A 89 -19.66 2.25 7.44
N GLY A 90 -19.54 1.09 8.07
CA GLY A 90 -18.87 0.98 9.37
C GLY A 90 -17.44 0.44 9.38
N LEU A 91 -16.62 1.11 10.24
CA LEU A 91 -15.69 0.56 11.24
C LEU A 91 -14.19 0.36 10.92
N PHE A 92 -13.28 0.82 11.81
CA PHE A 92 -11.89 0.28 11.99
C PHE A 92 -11.17 0.66 13.33
N SER A 93 -11.48 1.79 14.00
CA SER A 93 -10.60 2.33 15.06
C SER A 93 -10.56 1.51 16.36
N SER A 94 -11.72 1.03 16.84
CA SER A 94 -11.81 0.29 18.11
C SER A 94 -11.17 -1.10 18.03
N GLN A 95 -11.24 -1.77 16.87
CA GLN A 95 -10.53 -3.02 16.61
C GLN A 95 -9.02 -2.81 16.51
N GLY A 96 -8.58 -1.78 15.79
CA GLY A 96 -7.16 -1.41 15.70
C GLY A 96 -6.58 -1.16 17.09
N ALA A 97 -7.29 -0.39 17.92
CA ALA A 97 -6.90 -0.17 19.31
C ALA A 97 -6.86 -1.48 20.12
N ALA A 98 -7.85 -2.37 19.98
CA ALA A 98 -7.87 -3.65 20.69
C ALA A 98 -6.64 -4.52 20.38
N VAL A 99 -6.23 -4.59 19.11
CA VAL A 99 -5.02 -5.32 18.69
C VAL A 99 -3.76 -4.65 19.24
N MET A 100 -3.64 -3.32 19.16
CA MET A 100 -2.49 -2.59 19.74
C MET A 100 -2.37 -2.78 21.26
N MET A 101 -3.49 -2.99 21.95
CA MET A 101 -3.53 -3.22 23.39
C MET A 101 -3.22 -4.65 23.80
N GLU A 102 -3.20 -5.62 22.87
CA GLU A 102 -3.07 -7.05 23.19
C GLU A 102 -1.80 -7.36 24.00
N ASN A 103 -0.70 -6.68 23.69
CA ASN A 103 0.60 -6.87 24.35
C ASN A 103 0.87 -5.90 25.52
N LEU A 104 -0.06 -5.02 25.85
CA LEU A 104 0.11 -4.07 26.97
C LEU A 104 -0.08 -4.74 28.34
N PRO A 105 0.50 -4.19 29.42
CA PRO A 105 0.29 -4.67 30.77
C PRO A 105 -1.19 -4.67 31.16
N ASN A 106 -1.62 -5.67 31.94
CA ASN A 106 -3.03 -5.84 32.31
C ASN A 106 -3.65 -4.61 32.99
N PHE A 107 -2.90 -3.87 33.81
CA PHE A 107 -3.41 -2.66 34.44
C PHE A 107 -3.74 -1.56 33.40
N VAL A 108 -2.93 -1.43 32.35
CA VAL A 108 -3.16 -0.47 31.25
C VAL A 108 -4.40 -0.89 30.46
N LYS A 109 -4.55 -2.19 30.19
CA LYS A 109 -5.76 -2.73 29.53
C LYS A 109 -7.03 -2.38 30.29
N VAL A 110 -7.02 -2.48 31.63
CA VAL A 110 -8.18 -2.11 32.47
C VAL A 110 -8.49 -0.61 32.36
N ILE A 111 -7.47 0.25 32.44
CA ILE A 111 -7.65 1.70 32.30
C ILE A 111 -8.24 2.05 30.92
N LEU A 112 -7.65 1.51 29.85
CA LEU A 112 -8.12 1.76 28.48
C LEU A 112 -9.52 1.19 28.23
N SER A 113 -9.83 0.01 28.78
CA SER A 113 -11.19 -0.56 28.70
C SER A 113 -12.21 0.32 29.39
N GLY A 114 -11.87 0.88 30.56
CA GLY A 114 -12.71 1.85 31.26
C GLY A 114 -12.91 3.15 30.47
N ALA A 115 -11.85 3.66 29.83
CA ALA A 115 -11.92 4.84 29.00
C ALA A 115 -12.78 4.61 27.74
N LEU A 116 -12.61 3.47 27.06
CA LEU A 116 -13.44 3.03 25.93
C LEU A 116 -14.93 2.95 26.29
N ALA A 117 -15.25 2.34 27.43
CA ALA A 117 -16.61 2.26 27.93
C ALA A 117 -17.20 3.64 28.25
N GLY A 118 -16.41 4.53 28.86
CA GLY A 118 -16.80 5.92 29.16
C GLY A 118 -17.07 6.76 27.91
N LEU A 119 -16.29 6.54 26.86
CA LEU A 119 -16.45 7.21 25.56
C LEU A 119 -17.57 6.61 24.70
N ARG A 120 -18.25 5.55 25.17
CA ARG A 120 -19.26 4.80 24.41
C ARG A 120 -18.77 4.36 23.04
N GLN A 121 -17.50 3.94 22.97
CA GLN A 121 -16.92 3.41 21.75
C GLN A 121 -17.45 2.00 21.51
N GLU A 122 -18.14 1.83 20.39
CA GLU A 122 -18.72 0.54 19.99
C GLU A 122 -17.82 -0.18 18.99
N ALA A 123 -17.93 -1.50 18.98
CA ALA A 123 -17.27 -2.34 17.99
C ALA A 123 -17.89 -2.24 16.59
N PHE A 124 -19.04 -1.58 16.40
CA PHE A 124 -19.60 -1.22 15.10
C PHE A 124 -20.05 0.24 15.16
N MET A 125 -19.68 1.06 14.16
CA MET A 125 -20.04 2.47 14.11
C MET A 125 -20.50 2.85 12.71
N ASN A 126 -21.43 3.79 12.60
CA ASN A 126 -21.85 4.34 11.30
C ASN A 126 -21.00 5.57 10.97
N ARG A 127 -20.22 5.52 9.89
CA ARG A 127 -19.37 6.62 9.41
C ARG A 127 -19.50 6.79 7.92
N THR A 128 -19.30 7.98 7.40
CA THR A 128 -19.30 8.20 5.95
C THR A 128 -18.07 7.63 5.26
N VAL A 129 -18.18 7.30 3.97
CA VAL A 129 -17.02 6.89 3.15
C VAL A 129 -15.89 7.92 3.20
N GLY A 130 -16.22 9.22 3.14
CA GLY A 130 -15.21 10.28 3.26
C GLY A 130 -14.49 10.26 4.60
N GLU A 131 -15.21 10.06 5.71
CA GLU A 131 -14.62 9.92 7.05
C GLU A 131 -13.72 8.67 7.15
N ILE A 132 -14.16 7.52 6.63
CA ILE A 132 -13.37 6.28 6.68
C ILE A 132 -12.09 6.41 5.84
N MET A 133 -12.20 6.99 4.65
CA MET A 133 -11.08 7.13 3.72
C MET A 133 -10.07 8.17 4.22
N TRP A 134 -10.53 9.38 4.53
CA TRP A 134 -9.66 10.55 4.72
C TRP A 134 -9.49 10.98 6.17
N GLY A 135 -10.28 10.40 7.07
CA GLY A 135 -10.13 10.58 8.50
C GLY A 135 -11.33 11.26 9.15
N TYR A 136 -11.68 10.78 10.33
CA TYR A 136 -12.58 11.44 11.29
C TYR A 136 -11.90 11.60 12.64
N ASP A 137 -12.32 12.60 13.40
CA ASP A 137 -11.82 12.81 14.76
C ASP A 137 -12.34 11.70 15.67
N ASP A 138 -11.43 10.94 16.27
CA ASP A 138 -11.76 9.84 17.17
C ASP A 138 -11.19 10.10 18.57
N PRO A 139 -12.04 10.34 19.58
CA PRO A 139 -11.61 10.53 20.97
C PRO A 139 -10.75 9.39 21.52
N LEU A 140 -10.85 8.20 20.92
CA LEU A 140 -10.02 7.04 21.27
C LEU A 140 -8.54 7.29 20.99
N VAL A 141 -8.20 7.93 19.87
CA VAL A 141 -6.81 8.19 19.46
C VAL A 141 -6.13 9.11 20.47
N ASP A 142 -6.81 10.19 20.86
CA ASP A 142 -6.29 11.14 21.85
C ASP A 142 -6.15 10.50 23.23
N THR A 143 -7.12 9.66 23.62
CA THR A 143 -7.09 8.94 24.89
C THR A 143 -5.93 7.95 24.96
N ILE A 144 -5.70 7.19 23.89
CA ILE A 144 -4.57 6.24 23.81
C ILE A 144 -3.25 7.01 23.86
N ASN A 145 -3.10 8.10 23.10
CA ASN A 145 -1.89 8.92 23.10
C ASN A 145 -1.62 9.58 24.46
N ALA A 146 -2.65 9.89 25.25
CA ALA A 146 -2.51 10.40 26.61
C ALA A 146 -2.06 9.35 27.63
N ILE A 147 -2.53 8.10 27.50
CA ILE A 147 -2.22 7.00 28.44
C ILE A 147 -0.90 6.30 28.07
N VAL A 148 -0.66 6.08 26.78
CA VAL A 148 0.55 5.45 26.23
C VAL A 148 1.13 6.34 25.12
N PRO A 149 1.92 7.37 25.48
CA PRO A 149 2.53 8.26 24.50
C PRO A 149 3.41 7.50 23.51
N GLY A 150 3.20 7.74 22.22
CA GLY A 150 3.99 7.14 21.14
C GLY A 150 3.50 5.77 20.64
N LEU A 151 2.40 5.23 21.19
CA LEU A 151 1.80 3.99 20.67
C LEU A 151 1.18 4.19 19.28
N ILE A 152 0.48 5.31 19.07
CA ILE A 152 -0.12 5.64 17.78
C ILE A 152 0.74 6.73 17.11
N PRO A 153 1.23 6.51 15.87
CA PRO A 153 2.14 7.45 15.21
C PRO A 153 1.44 8.70 14.65
N PHE A 154 0.12 8.80 14.75
CA PHE A 154 -0.70 9.92 14.27
C PHE A 154 -1.53 10.55 15.41
N LYS A 155 -1.99 11.79 15.19
CA LYS A 155 -2.76 12.57 16.16
C LYS A 155 -4.14 12.94 15.63
N GLY A 156 -5.16 12.91 16.49
CA GLY A 156 -6.51 13.42 16.24
C GLY A 156 -7.40 12.55 15.35
N LYS A 157 -6.99 12.31 14.11
CA LYS A 157 -7.83 11.65 13.11
C LYS A 157 -7.51 10.17 12.93
N PHE A 158 -8.53 9.39 12.61
CA PHE A 158 -8.41 8.00 12.20
C PHE A 158 -9.05 7.80 10.82
N GLY A 159 -8.32 7.20 9.88
CA GLY A 159 -8.81 6.84 8.54
C GLY A 159 -7.82 5.94 7.79
N ILE A 160 -8.27 5.25 6.74
CA ILE A 160 -7.45 4.29 5.97
C ILE A 160 -6.32 5.00 5.21
N PHE A 161 -6.65 6.13 4.58
CA PHE A 161 -5.74 6.96 3.79
C PHE A 161 -5.54 8.32 4.46
N ILE A 162 -5.52 8.35 5.80
CA ILE A 162 -5.15 9.55 6.54
C ILE A 162 -3.76 10.01 6.09
N GLU A 163 -3.59 11.31 5.86
CA GLU A 163 -2.34 11.93 5.38
C GLU A 163 -1.82 11.39 4.03
N PHE A 164 -2.56 10.54 3.32
CA PHE A 164 -2.15 10.07 1.98
C PHE A 164 -2.31 11.15 0.92
N ASN A 165 -3.29 12.05 1.09
CA ASN A 165 -3.49 13.14 0.15
C ASN A 165 -2.31 14.11 0.27
N SER A 166 -1.59 14.31 -0.84
CA SER A 166 -0.39 15.15 -0.91
C SER A 166 0.88 14.63 -0.22
N SER A 167 0.89 13.41 0.31
CA SER A 167 2.14 12.77 0.77
C SER A 167 2.81 11.95 -0.34
N HIS A 168 3.87 11.24 0.04
CA HIS A 168 4.67 10.44 -0.89
C HIS A 168 4.99 9.07 -0.34
N SER A 169 5.07 8.05 -1.22
CA SER A 169 5.35 6.66 -0.85
C SER A 169 6.82 6.37 -0.50
N GLY A 170 7.62 7.41 -0.27
CA GLY A 170 9.06 7.34 0.04
C GLY A 170 9.95 7.68 -1.16
N LEU A 171 11.25 7.71 -0.91
CA LEU A 171 12.27 8.08 -1.89
C LEU A 171 12.81 6.84 -2.60
N PHE A 172 12.48 6.70 -3.88
CA PHE A 172 13.04 5.68 -4.74
C PHE A 172 14.30 6.18 -5.44
N THR A 173 15.38 5.42 -5.32
CA THR A 173 16.57 5.59 -6.15
C THR A 173 16.52 4.55 -7.25
N VAL A 174 16.33 4.98 -8.50
CA VAL A 174 16.15 4.08 -9.66
C VAL A 174 17.30 4.18 -10.65
N ASP A 175 17.65 3.07 -11.29
CA ASP A 175 18.68 3.01 -12.32
C ASP A 175 18.19 3.69 -13.62
N THR A 176 19.02 4.59 -14.16
CA THR A 176 18.69 5.39 -15.35
C THR A 176 18.82 4.63 -16.67
N GLY A 177 19.45 3.46 -16.68
CA GLY A 177 19.74 2.71 -17.89
C GLY A 177 20.90 3.28 -18.73
N MET A 178 21.64 4.27 -18.21
CA MET A 178 22.78 4.88 -18.91
C MET A 178 23.93 3.90 -19.13
N LYS A 179 24.26 3.09 -18.11
CA LYS A 179 25.29 2.04 -18.20
C LYS A 179 24.75 0.77 -18.84
N ASN A 180 23.57 0.30 -18.40
CA ASN A 180 22.94 -0.91 -18.89
C ASN A 180 21.45 -0.70 -19.04
N ILE A 181 20.94 -0.73 -20.29
CA ILE A 181 19.52 -0.48 -20.55
C ILE A 181 18.61 -1.54 -19.94
N SER A 182 19.08 -2.77 -19.76
CA SER A 182 18.30 -3.84 -19.14
C SER A 182 18.02 -3.60 -17.65
N ARG A 183 18.62 -2.57 -17.03
CA ARG A 183 18.39 -2.19 -15.64
C ARG A 183 17.54 -0.93 -15.48
N VAL A 184 17.14 -0.25 -16.55
CA VAL A 184 16.36 0.99 -16.44
C VAL A 184 15.08 0.79 -15.61
N HIS A 185 14.74 1.75 -14.74
CA HIS A 185 13.62 1.69 -13.78
C HIS A 185 13.78 0.70 -12.61
N MET A 186 14.82 -0.13 -12.58
CA MET A 186 15.07 -1.01 -11.43
C MET A 186 15.39 -0.17 -10.20
N VAL A 187 14.79 -0.52 -9.06
CA VAL A 187 15.04 0.13 -7.78
C VAL A 187 16.40 -0.33 -7.26
N ASP A 188 17.28 0.62 -6.95
CA ASP A 188 18.52 0.36 -6.22
C ASP A 188 18.31 0.49 -4.70
N THR A 189 17.58 1.52 -4.27
CA THR A 189 17.19 1.70 -2.86
C THR A 189 15.82 2.37 -2.73
N TRP A 190 15.12 2.08 -1.65
CA TRP A 190 13.94 2.83 -1.18
C TRP A 190 14.23 3.40 0.21
N ASN A 191 14.09 4.71 0.38
CA ASN A 191 14.51 5.44 1.60
C ASN A 191 15.96 5.12 2.03
N GLY A 192 16.85 4.88 1.06
CA GLY A 192 18.24 4.50 1.29
C GLY A 192 18.45 3.03 1.69
N LEU A 193 17.38 2.23 1.77
CA LEU A 193 17.42 0.82 2.13
C LEU A 193 17.39 -0.08 0.89
N LYS A 194 18.15 -1.18 0.91
CA LYS A 194 18.07 -2.28 -0.07
C LYS A 194 17.21 -3.45 0.40
N MET A 195 16.98 -3.50 1.71
CA MET A 195 16.14 -4.47 2.38
C MET A 195 15.40 -3.77 3.50
N VAL A 196 14.13 -4.11 3.67
CA VAL A 196 13.34 -3.70 4.84
C VAL A 196 13.66 -4.61 6.03
N ASN A 197 13.03 -4.38 7.17
CA ASN A 197 13.23 -5.17 8.38
C ASN A 197 11.90 -5.62 9.02
N TYR A 198 10.85 -5.72 8.20
CA TYR A 198 9.50 -6.08 8.65
C TYR A 198 9.34 -7.60 8.78
N TRP A 199 10.08 -8.37 7.98
CA TRP A 199 9.88 -9.81 7.80
C TRP A 199 10.96 -10.63 8.50
N ARG A 200 10.69 -11.93 8.70
CA ARG A 200 11.56 -12.82 9.49
C ARG A 200 12.80 -13.31 8.75
N SER A 201 12.79 -13.28 7.42
CA SER A 201 13.92 -13.71 6.58
C SER A 201 14.46 -12.58 5.74
N ASN A 202 15.73 -12.68 5.37
CA ASN A 202 16.39 -11.66 4.55
C ASN A 202 15.78 -11.61 3.15
N GLU A 203 15.39 -12.76 2.59
CA GLU A 203 14.81 -12.90 1.27
C GLU A 203 13.47 -12.15 1.18
N CYS A 204 12.62 -12.28 2.20
CA CYS A 204 11.32 -11.59 2.27
C CYS A 204 11.48 -10.08 2.45
N ASN A 205 12.59 -9.66 3.05
CA ASN A 205 12.94 -8.26 3.27
C ASN A 205 13.57 -7.58 2.04
N MET A 206 13.95 -8.32 0.98
CA MET A 206 14.59 -7.71 -0.19
C MET A 206 13.65 -6.78 -0.96
N ILE A 207 14.21 -5.64 -1.40
CA ILE A 207 13.55 -4.69 -2.32
C ILE A 207 13.99 -5.06 -3.73
N ASN A 208 13.10 -5.72 -4.48
CA ASN A 208 13.38 -6.28 -5.81
C ASN A 208 12.50 -5.64 -6.88
N GLY A 209 13.00 -5.61 -8.11
CA GLY A 209 12.24 -5.15 -9.26
C GLY A 209 12.22 -3.64 -9.43
N THR A 210 11.11 -3.14 -9.97
CA THR A 210 10.86 -1.71 -10.23
C THR A 210 9.91 -1.14 -9.17
N ALA A 211 9.53 0.14 -9.28
CA ALA A 211 8.50 0.74 -8.45
C ALA A 211 7.05 0.36 -8.88
N GLY A 212 6.90 -0.38 -9.99
CA GLY A 212 5.62 -0.93 -10.46
C GLY A 212 4.93 -0.11 -11.56
N GLU A 213 5.43 1.06 -11.93
CA GLU A 213 4.86 1.88 -13.01
C GLU A 213 5.45 1.54 -14.38
N MET A 214 6.75 1.22 -14.42
CA MET A 214 7.52 0.99 -15.64
C MET A 214 8.54 -0.14 -15.44
N TRP A 215 8.93 -0.79 -16.53
CA TRP A 215 9.90 -1.87 -16.55
C TRP A 215 10.94 -1.72 -17.65
N PRO A 216 12.11 -2.39 -17.53
CA PRO A 216 13.09 -2.44 -18.59
C PRO A 216 12.50 -2.90 -19.94
N PRO A 217 12.99 -2.37 -21.06
CA PRO A 217 12.54 -2.79 -22.38
C PRO A 217 13.13 -4.14 -22.79
N PHE A 218 12.49 -4.82 -23.75
CA PHE A 218 12.95 -6.09 -24.33
C PHE A 218 13.12 -7.25 -23.33
N MET A 219 12.38 -7.21 -22.22
CA MET A 219 12.35 -8.33 -21.29
C MET A 219 11.66 -9.55 -21.91
N SER A 220 12.09 -10.73 -21.48
CA SER A 220 11.37 -11.96 -21.76
C SER A 220 10.04 -11.96 -20.99
N PRO A 221 8.93 -12.39 -21.60
CA PRO A 221 7.61 -12.37 -20.96
C PRO A 221 7.46 -13.55 -19.99
N THR A 222 8.27 -13.59 -18.93
CA THR A 222 8.24 -14.65 -17.91
C THR A 222 7.64 -14.15 -16.60
N SER A 223 8.22 -13.10 -16.03
CA SER A 223 7.83 -12.52 -14.75
C SER A 223 8.19 -11.05 -14.65
N LEU A 224 7.44 -10.31 -13.84
CA LEU A 224 7.68 -8.91 -13.51
C LEU A 224 7.76 -8.76 -12.01
N GLU A 225 8.87 -8.23 -11.51
CA GLU A 225 9.05 -7.94 -10.08
C GLU A 225 8.89 -6.46 -9.83
N PHE A 226 8.31 -6.11 -8.69
CA PHE A 226 8.21 -4.75 -8.22
C PHE A 226 8.09 -4.69 -6.69
N TYR A 227 8.56 -3.59 -6.10
CA TYR A 227 8.41 -3.31 -4.68
C TYR A 227 7.26 -2.33 -4.47
N SER A 228 6.32 -2.70 -3.59
CA SER A 228 5.22 -1.83 -3.19
C SER A 228 5.38 -1.45 -1.72
N PRO A 229 5.66 -0.17 -1.41
CA PRO A 229 5.68 0.33 -0.03
C PRO A 229 4.35 0.06 0.69
N ASP A 230 3.23 0.23 -0.02
CA ASP A 230 1.88 0.05 0.54
C ASP A 230 1.56 -1.42 0.89
N ALA A 231 2.18 -2.38 0.18
CA ALA A 231 2.07 -3.81 0.50
C ALA A 231 3.19 -4.30 1.45
N CYS A 232 4.10 -3.41 1.86
CA CYS A 232 5.26 -3.70 2.71
C CYS A 232 6.21 -4.80 2.17
N ARG A 233 6.18 -5.14 0.88
CA ARG A 233 7.02 -6.20 0.30
C ARG A 233 7.22 -6.09 -1.21
N SER A 234 8.20 -6.83 -1.70
CA SER A 234 8.35 -7.13 -3.13
C SER A 234 7.36 -8.20 -3.59
N MET A 235 6.81 -8.02 -4.79
CA MET A 235 5.85 -8.91 -5.41
C MET A 235 6.28 -9.27 -6.84
N THR A 236 5.89 -10.48 -7.27
CA THR A 236 6.21 -11.00 -8.60
C THR A 236 4.93 -11.35 -9.33
N LEU A 237 4.72 -10.75 -10.50
CA LEU A 237 3.67 -11.11 -11.45
C LEU A 237 4.21 -12.13 -12.45
N VAL A 238 3.35 -13.02 -12.93
CA VAL A 238 3.69 -14.05 -13.91
C VAL A 238 2.95 -13.81 -15.20
N TYR A 239 3.58 -14.14 -16.33
CA TYR A 239 2.93 -14.07 -17.63
C TYR A 239 1.70 -15.00 -17.69
N GLU A 240 0.60 -14.48 -18.23
CA GLU A 240 -0.62 -15.23 -18.47
C GLU A 240 -0.86 -15.44 -19.97
N GLN A 241 -0.92 -14.33 -20.73
CA GLN A 241 -1.28 -14.39 -22.14
C GLN A 241 -0.80 -13.17 -22.93
N SER A 242 -0.66 -13.34 -24.24
CA SER A 242 -0.41 -12.25 -25.18
C SER A 242 -1.73 -11.66 -25.69
N GLY A 243 -1.74 -10.35 -25.92
CA GLY A 243 -2.92 -9.62 -26.36
C GLY A 243 -2.57 -8.43 -27.25
N LYS A 244 -3.57 -7.60 -27.48
CA LYS A 244 -3.43 -6.37 -28.26
C LYS A 244 -4.33 -5.30 -27.64
N PHE A 245 -3.76 -4.14 -27.34
CA PHE A 245 -4.49 -2.98 -26.84
C PHE A 245 -4.29 -1.80 -27.78
N GLN A 246 -5.38 -1.24 -28.31
CA GLN A 246 -5.35 -0.10 -29.24
C GLN A 246 -4.34 -0.24 -30.40
N GLY A 247 -4.19 -1.44 -30.98
CA GLY A 247 -3.23 -1.66 -32.07
C GLY A 247 -1.86 -2.15 -31.62
N VAL A 248 -1.51 -2.01 -30.34
CA VAL A 248 -0.19 -2.33 -29.79
C VAL A 248 -0.20 -3.75 -29.21
N PRO A 249 0.73 -4.64 -29.61
CA PRO A 249 0.90 -5.95 -28.97
C PRO A 249 1.26 -5.79 -27.49
N THR A 250 0.60 -6.55 -26.62
CA THR A 250 0.80 -6.49 -25.17
C THR A 250 0.96 -7.89 -24.58
N TYR A 251 1.59 -7.95 -23.40
CA TYR A 251 1.62 -9.14 -22.56
C TYR A 251 0.81 -8.84 -21.30
N ARG A 252 -0.07 -9.78 -20.92
CA ARG A 252 -0.80 -9.74 -19.66
C ARG A 252 -0.03 -10.52 -18.61
N PHE A 253 0.25 -9.84 -17.50
CA PHE A 253 0.83 -10.44 -16.30
C PHE A 253 -0.22 -10.43 -15.19
N VAL A 254 -0.23 -11.47 -14.36
CA VAL A 254 -1.18 -11.64 -13.26
C VAL A 254 -0.46 -12.01 -11.97
N ALA A 255 -1.09 -11.72 -10.84
CA ALA A 255 -0.63 -12.21 -9.55
C ALA A 255 -0.82 -13.74 -9.51
N PRO A 256 0.25 -14.53 -9.30
CA PRO A 256 0.12 -15.98 -9.18
C PRO A 256 -0.61 -16.33 -7.87
N LYS A 257 -1.27 -17.50 -7.84
CA LYS A 257 -1.94 -18.01 -6.63
C LYS A 257 -0.97 -18.18 -5.45
N THR A 258 0.32 -18.35 -5.73
CA THR A 258 1.38 -18.48 -4.73
C THR A 258 1.76 -17.16 -4.06
N LEU A 259 1.37 -15.99 -4.60
CA LEU A 259 1.81 -14.68 -4.11
C LEU A 259 1.49 -14.48 -2.62
N PHE A 260 0.29 -14.87 -2.20
CA PHE A 260 -0.17 -14.79 -0.81
C PHE A 260 -0.46 -16.18 -0.22
N ALA A 261 0.09 -17.24 -0.80
CA ALA A 261 -0.06 -18.59 -0.25
C ALA A 261 0.67 -18.71 1.09
N ASN A 262 0.13 -19.53 1.98
CA ASN A 262 0.73 -19.84 3.26
C ASN A 262 2.12 -20.48 3.08
N GLY A 263 3.07 -20.21 4.00
CA GLY A 263 4.42 -20.77 3.95
C GLY A 263 4.48 -22.30 3.90
N THR A 264 3.48 -23.00 4.46
CA THR A 264 3.35 -24.46 4.37
C THR A 264 2.97 -24.97 2.97
N GLU A 265 2.23 -24.17 2.19
CA GLU A 265 1.86 -24.48 0.81
C GLU A 265 2.95 -24.00 -0.18
N TYR A 266 3.57 -22.87 0.12
CA TYR A 266 4.64 -22.25 -0.67
C TYR A 266 5.80 -21.84 0.24
N PRO A 267 6.82 -22.70 0.42
CA PRO A 267 7.93 -22.48 1.35
C PRO A 267 8.63 -21.11 1.26
N PRO A 268 8.81 -20.50 0.08
CA PRO A 268 9.41 -19.16 0.00
C PRO A 268 8.63 -18.05 0.72
N ASN A 269 7.35 -18.26 1.05
CA ASN A 269 6.55 -17.30 1.80
C ASN A 269 6.68 -17.42 3.34
N GLU A 270 7.43 -18.39 3.86
CA GLU A 270 7.57 -18.63 5.30
C GLU A 270 8.11 -17.39 6.06
N GLY A 271 8.94 -16.57 5.43
CA GLY A 271 9.48 -15.36 6.05
C GLY A 271 8.45 -14.23 6.25
N PHE A 272 7.29 -14.26 5.58
CA PHE A 272 6.22 -13.26 5.72
C PHE A 272 5.28 -13.51 6.91
N CYS A 273 5.59 -14.51 7.74
CA CYS A 273 4.74 -14.91 8.86
C CYS A 273 4.75 -13.90 10.04
N PRO A 274 3.66 -13.79 10.82
CA PRO A 274 2.79 -14.88 11.27
C PRO A 274 1.90 -15.45 10.16
N CYS A 275 1.97 -16.77 9.98
CA CYS A 275 1.34 -17.43 8.84
C CYS A 275 -0.18 -17.49 9.06
N MET A 276 -0.92 -16.72 8.27
CA MET A 276 -2.38 -16.77 8.21
C MET A 276 -2.84 -17.77 7.15
N GLN A 277 -4.15 -17.96 6.98
CA GLN A 277 -4.69 -18.76 5.88
C GLN A 277 -4.19 -18.22 4.52
N SER A 278 -3.99 -19.12 3.55
CA SER A 278 -3.59 -18.73 2.19
C SER A 278 -4.55 -17.69 1.61
N GLY A 279 -3.99 -16.65 1.00
CA GLY A 279 -4.71 -15.51 0.44
C GLY A 279 -4.65 -14.24 1.31
N ILE A 280 -4.01 -14.28 2.49
CA ILE A 280 -3.94 -13.16 3.43
C ILE A 280 -2.47 -12.87 3.79
N LEU A 281 -2.13 -11.58 3.86
CA LEU A 281 -0.87 -11.08 4.40
C LEU A 281 -1.16 -10.22 5.63
N ASN A 282 -0.48 -10.49 6.74
CA ASN A 282 -0.53 -9.64 7.93
C ASN A 282 0.52 -8.53 7.78
N VAL A 283 0.07 -7.29 7.63
CA VAL A 283 0.90 -6.08 7.43
C VAL A 283 0.88 -5.17 8.63
#